data_AF-A0A3M0LI56-F1
#
_entry.id   AF-A0A3M0LI56-F1
#
_cell.length_a   1.000
_cell.length_b   1.000
_cell.length_c   1.000
_cell.angle_alpha   90.00
_cell.angle_beta   90.00
_cell.angle_gamma   90.00
#
_symmetry.space_group_name_H-M   'P 1'
#
loop_
_entity.id
_entity.type
_entity.pdbx_description
1 polymer ?
#
loop_
_entity_poly.entity_id
_entity_poly.type
_entity_poly.pdbx_seq_one_letter_code
_entity_poly.pdbx_strand_id
1 'polypeptide(L)' 'MCPGHSVRCEYTASKEGVLMEELLLAGHSPNHVKVTIQARVMDRHHGTPMLLDGVRCVAAELEYDSEQSDWPGFD' A
#
# COMPACT_ATOMS: atom_id res chain seq x y z
N MET A 1 20.32 25.68 -4.60
CA MET A 1 19.74 24.32 -4.63
C MET A 1 18.24 24.48 -4.66
N CYS A 2 17.54 23.95 -5.67
CA CYS A 2 16.08 23.93 -5.64
C CYS A 2 15.63 22.98 -4.53
N PRO A 3 14.61 23.32 -3.71
CA PRO A 3 14.09 22.40 -2.72
C PRO A 3 13.58 21.13 -3.41
N GLY A 4 13.99 19.96 -2.91
CA GLY A 4 13.43 18.69 -3.35
C GLY A 4 11.94 18.60 -2.99
N HIS A 5 11.16 17.88 -3.79
CA HIS A 5 9.74 17.65 -3.51
C HIS A 5 9.59 16.26 -2.86
N SER A 6 8.86 16.18 -1.75
CA SER A 6 8.48 14.90 -1.13
C SER A 6 7.00 14.66 -1.42
N VAL A 7 6.70 13.49 -1.97
CA VAL A 7 5.33 13.08 -2.31
C VAL A 7 4.98 11.86 -1.46
N ARG A 8 3.82 11.89 -0.80
CA ARG A 8 3.21 10.74 -0.14
C ARG A 8 1.89 10.42 -0.84
N CYS A 9 1.74 9.19 -1.30
CA CYS A 9 0.50 8.67 -1.86
C CYS A 9 -0.07 7.65 -0.89
N GLU A 10 -1.36 7.76 -0.59
CA GLU A 10 -2.11 6.78 0.19
C GLU A 10 -3.09 6.08 -0.74
N TYR A 11 -3.16 4.76 -0.65
CA TYR A 11 -3.97 3.93 -1.52
C TYR A 11 -4.90 3.06 -0.67
N THR A 12 -6.19 3.11 -0.98
CA THR A 12 -7.20 2.26 -0.34
C THR A 12 -7.60 1.17 -1.32
N ALA A 13 -7.25 -0.07 -0.99
CA ALA A 13 -7.51 -1.21 -1.85
C ALA A 13 -8.69 -2.01 -1.32
N SER A 14 -9.83 -1.96 -2.02
CA SER A 14 -11.07 -2.63 -1.60
C SER A 14 -11.39 -3.90 -2.38
N LYS A 15 -10.65 -4.19 -3.45
CA LYS A 15 -10.88 -5.34 -4.33
C LYS A 15 -9.64 -6.21 -4.41
N GLU A 16 -9.80 -7.51 -4.16
CA GLU A 16 -8.75 -8.51 -4.33
C GLU A 16 -8.23 -8.53 -5.77
N GLY A 17 -6.92 -8.75 -5.93
CA GLY A 17 -6.27 -8.94 -7.21
C GLY A 17 -5.07 -8.04 -7.42
N VAL A 18 -4.57 -8.02 -8.66
CA VAL A 18 -3.47 -7.14 -9.06
C VAL A 18 -4.07 -5.84 -9.58
N LEU A 19 -3.70 -4.73 -8.94
CA LEU A 19 -4.15 -3.39 -9.27
C LEU A 19 -2.95 -2.58 -9.80
N MET A 20 -3.21 -1.82 -10.87
CA MET A 20 -2.29 -0.84 -11.41
C MET A 20 -3.05 0.47 -11.56
N GLU A 21 -2.53 1.54 -10.96
CA GLU A 21 -3.09 2.88 -11.10
C GLU A 21 -2.00 3.86 -11.51
N GLU A 22 -2.36 4.81 -12.37
CA GLU A 22 -1.46 5.83 -12.87
C GLU A 22 -1.95 7.22 -12.44
N LEU A 23 -1.05 7.96 -11.81
CA LEU A 23 -1.29 9.31 -11.31
C LEU A 23 -0.36 10.29 -12.03
N LEU A 24 -0.91 11.44 -12.42
CA LEU A 24 -0.13 12.53 -13.00
C LEU A 24 -0.04 13.68 -11.99
N LEU A 25 1.14 13.88 -11.42
CA LEU A 25 1.43 15.03 -10.58
C LEU A 25 1.83 16.20 -11.48
N ALA A 26 0.87 17.06 -11.80
CA ALA A 26 1.12 18.26 -12.59
C ALA A 26 1.67 19.40 -11.71
N GLY A 27 2.83 19.93 -12.08
CA GLY A 27 3.38 21.18 -11.53
C GLY A 27 3.01 22.40 -12.38
N HIS A 28 3.63 23.54 -12.10
CA HIS A 28 3.64 24.64 -13.08
C HIS A 28 4.37 24.16 -14.35
N SER A 29 3.76 24.40 -15.51
CA SER A 29 4.20 23.90 -16.82
C SER A 29 5.68 24.23 -17.09
N PRO A 30 6.45 23.34 -17.77
CA PRO A 30 6.07 22.05 -18.38
C PRO A 30 6.24 20.82 -17.47
N ASN A 31 6.53 21.00 -16.18
CA ASN A 31 6.98 19.90 -15.33
C ASN A 31 5.82 19.06 -14.79
N HIS A 32 5.79 17.78 -15.13
CA HIS A 32 4.89 16.80 -14.54
C HIS A 32 5.66 15.52 -14.18
N VAL A 33 5.16 14.82 -13.16
CA VAL A 33 5.69 13.52 -12.75
C VAL A 33 4.57 12.49 -12.87
N LYS A 34 4.81 11.44 -13.66
CA LYS A 34 3.95 10.28 -13.75
C LYS A 34 4.34 9.29 -12.66
N VAL A 35 3.37 8.87 -11.85
CA VAL A 35 3.53 7.90 -10.77
C VAL A 35 2.66 6.69 -11.10
N THR A 36 3.25 5.52 -11.19
CA THR A 36 2.52 4.26 -11.35
C THR A 36 2.57 3.50 -10.04
N ILE A 37 1.39 3.15 -9.52
CA ILE A 37 1.23 2.33 -8.34
C ILE A 37 0.85 0.93 -8.81
N GLN A 38 1.60 -0.08 -8.36
CA GLN A 38 1.28 -1.48 -8.54
C GLN A 38 1.09 -2.12 -7.18
N ALA A 39 -0.05 -2.74 -6.95
CA ALA A 39 -0.37 -3.41 -5.71
C ALA A 39 -0.98 -4.78 -5.98
N ARG A 40 -0.62 -5.77 -5.16
CA ARG A 40 -1.35 -7.03 -5.08
C ARG A 40 -2.16 -7.02 -3.80
N VAL A 41 -3.47 -6.91 -3.96
CA VAL A 41 -4.42 -7.00 -2.85
C VAL A 41 -4.72 -8.47 -2.64
N MET A 42 -4.36 -8.95 -1.45
CA MET A 42 -4.62 -10.31 -1.02
C MET A 42 -5.88 -10.30 -0.15
N ASP A 43 -6.67 -11.36 -0.23
CA ASP A 43 -7.75 -11.58 0.72
C ASP A 43 -7.19 -11.86 2.14
N ARG A 44 -7.99 -11.56 3.18
CA ARG A 44 -7.60 -11.65 4.60
C ARG A 44 -7.05 -13.03 5.00
N HIS A 45 -7.52 -14.10 4.37
CA HIS A 45 -7.15 -15.48 4.72
C HIS A 45 -5.74 -15.85 4.25
N HIS A 46 -5.10 -15.00 3.43
CA HIS A 46 -3.75 -15.23 2.92
C HIS A 46 -2.63 -14.73 3.85
N GLY A 47 -2.97 -14.17 5.02
CA GLY A 47 -2.03 -13.70 6.02
C GLY A 47 -1.44 -12.31 5.72
N THR A 48 -0.43 -11.92 6.50
CA THR A 48 0.21 -10.59 6.36
C THR A 48 1.04 -10.55 5.07
N PRO A 49 0.75 -9.64 4.12
CA PRO A 49 1.50 -9.55 2.88
C PRO A 49 2.93 -9.03 3.14
N MET A 50 3.89 -9.56 2.40
CA MET A 50 5.24 -9.00 2.38
C MET A 50 5.22 -7.64 1.70
N LEU A 51 5.61 -6.59 2.43
CA LEU A 51 5.74 -5.24 1.90
C LEU A 51 7.12 -5.05 1.26
N LEU A 52 7.17 -4.29 0.16
CA LEU A 52 8.43 -3.88 -0.45
C LEU A 52 9.12 -2.80 0.38
N ASP A 53 10.42 -2.62 0.18
CA ASP A 53 11.19 -1.57 0.86
C ASP A 53 10.57 -0.18 0.65
N GLY A 54 10.40 0.55 1.75
CA GLY A 54 9.77 1.89 1.75
C GLY A 54 8.24 1.88 1.71
N VAL A 55 7.60 0.71 1.60
CA VAL A 55 6.14 0.56 1.70
C VAL A 55 5.76 0.26 3.15
N ARG A 56 4.73 0.95 3.65
CA ARG A 56 4.16 0.73 4.99
C ARG A 56 2.65 0.59 4.91
N CYS A 57 2.09 -0.37 5.62
CA CYS A 57 0.67 -0.40 5.88
C CYS A 57 0.31 0.79 6.80
N VAL A 58 -0.68 1.59 6.40
CA VAL A 58 -1.13 2.76 7.16
C VAL A 58 -2.34 2.41 8.03
N ALA A 59 -3.21 1.53 7.55
CA ALA A 59 -4.34 0.97 8.27
C ALA A 59 -4.75 -0.35 7.61
N ALA A 60 -5.33 -1.25 8.41
CA ALA A 60 -6.05 -2.43 7.93
C ALA A 60 -7.45 -2.38 8.56
N GLU A 61 -8.48 -2.72 7.80
CA GLU A 61 -9.81 -2.95 8.38
C GLU A 61 -9.74 -4.25 9.20
N LEU A 62 -9.59 -4.09 10.52
CA LEU A 62 -9.77 -5.18 11.47
C LEU A 62 -11.27 -5.40 11.64
N GLU A 63 -11.86 -6.28 10.83
CA GLU A 63 -13.05 -6.97 11.30
C GLU A 63 -12.59 -7.84 12.47
N TYR A 64 -13.21 -7.64 13.64
CA TYR A 64 -12.97 -8.39 14.86
C TYR A 64 -13.07 -9.90 14.56
N ASP A 65 -11.96 -10.57 14.32
CA ASP A 65 -11.93 -12.03 14.33
C ASP A 65 -12.03 -12.44 15.80
N SER A 66 -13.26 -12.72 16.22
CA SER A 66 -13.51 -13.65 17.30
C SER A 66 -12.77 -14.95 16.95
N GLU A 67 -11.61 -15.17 17.58
CA GLU A 67 -11.14 -16.41 18.21
C GLU A 67 -9.60 -16.36 18.30
N GLN A 68 -9.14 -16.47 19.53
CA GLN A 68 -7.77 -16.46 20.00
C GLN A 68 -6.92 -17.53 19.29
N SER A 69 -5.91 -17.10 18.54
CA SER A 69 -5.00 -18.02 17.85
C SER A 69 -3.93 -18.52 18.83
N ASP A 70 -4.11 -19.72 19.37
CA ASP A 70 -3.19 -20.44 20.28
C ASP A 70 -1.90 -20.93 19.58
N TRP A 71 -1.26 -20.10 18.76
CA TRP A 71 0.01 -20.47 18.12
C TRP A 71 1.18 -20.29 19.10
N PRO A 72 1.87 -21.37 19.54
CA PRO A 72 2.92 -21.29 20.55
C PRO A 72 4.29 -20.81 20.02
N GLY A 73 4.38 -20.33 18.77
CA GLY A 73 5.65 -20.00 18.13
C GLY A 73 6.49 -21.24 17.80
N PHE A 74 7.63 -21.04 17.16
CA PHE A 74 8.60 -22.09 16.88
C PHE A 74 9.86 -21.85 17.71
N ASP A 75 10.24 -22.86 18.48
CA ASP A 75 11.60 -23.02 19.02
C ASP A 75 12.62 -23.06 17.87
#